data_AF-A0A4Q5V286-F1
#
_entry.id   AF-A0A4Q5V286-F1
#
_cell.length_a   1.000
_cell.length_b   1.000
_cell.length_c   1.000
_cell.angle_alpha   90.00
_cell.angle_beta   90.00
_cell.angle_gamma   90.00
#
_symmetry.space_group_name_H-M   'P 1'
#
loop_
_entity.id
_entity.type
_entity.pdbx_description
1 polymer ?
#
loop_
_entity_poly.entity_id
_entity_poly.type
_entity_poly.pdbx_seq_one_letter_code
_entity_poly.pdbx_strand_id
1 'polypeptide(L)'
;MKTYRRVNRSESIAATRIRLGLTQAKFAAELGISRSMLAKVEAKTRHLSTDASIRLASIEIATAGEATVAASAPALRGDTAICDGEHSFNALRYKEACCRLDAQKKQYELDQMIVKHKVYLDCLAQTDRLLQQAAAGAGQFYPGQLELHREGLIRKLSKCSLPAQAALRHKIALQYAAAELHLINATVHYGGVKEPGLATA
;
A
#
# COMPACT_ATOMS: atom_id res chain seq x y z
N MET A 1 -10.99 11.79 45.94
CA MET A 1 -10.98 12.56 44.67
C MET A 1 -10.58 11.63 43.54
N LYS A 2 -11.48 11.35 42.58
CA LYS A 2 -11.23 10.43 41.46
C LYS A 2 -10.64 11.23 40.29
N THR A 3 -9.43 10.88 39.87
CA THR A 3 -8.73 11.45 38.72
C THR A 3 -9.34 10.94 37.40
N TYR A 4 -9.50 11.86 36.46
CA TYR A 4 -10.15 11.63 35.17
C TYR A 4 -9.29 10.71 34.27
N ARG A 5 -9.80 9.51 33.97
CA ARG A 5 -9.34 8.65 32.87
C ARG A 5 -9.72 9.29 31.52
N ARG A 6 -8.90 10.20 30.98
CA ARG A 6 -8.90 10.47 29.53
C ARG A 6 -8.03 9.40 28.86
N VAL A 7 -8.62 8.25 28.57
CA VAL A 7 -7.98 7.18 27.79
C VAL A 7 -8.73 7.06 26.47
N ASN A 8 -8.04 7.37 25.37
CA ASN A 8 -8.21 6.86 24.01
C ASN A 8 -9.66 6.55 23.58
N ARG A 9 -10.43 7.60 23.24
CA ARG A 9 -11.80 7.47 22.70
C ARG A 9 -11.88 7.35 21.17
N SER A 10 -10.75 7.37 20.45
CA SER A 10 -10.70 7.44 18.98
C SER A 10 -10.92 6.10 18.26
N GLU A 11 -10.93 4.96 18.96
CA GLU A 11 -10.95 3.62 18.32
C GLU A 11 -12.18 2.77 18.72
N SER A 12 -13.20 3.37 19.33
CA SER A 12 -14.39 2.62 19.74
C SER A 12 -15.47 2.62 18.66
N ILE A 13 -16.18 1.51 18.50
CA ILE A 13 -17.35 1.38 17.60
C ILE A 13 -18.40 2.47 17.87
N ALA A 14 -18.55 2.86 19.15
CA ALA A 14 -19.39 3.98 19.55
C ALA A 14 -18.90 5.33 19.00
N ALA A 15 -17.58 5.54 18.92
CA ALA A 15 -16.99 6.73 18.32
C ALA A 15 -17.23 6.76 16.81
N THR A 16 -17.12 5.63 16.11
CA THR A 16 -17.49 5.53 14.69
C THR A 16 -18.96 5.91 14.48
N ARG A 17 -19.88 5.39 15.31
CA ARG A 17 -21.31 5.76 15.23
C ARG A 17 -21.54 7.26 15.44
N ILE A 18 -20.91 7.83 16.47
CA ILE A 18 -21.05 9.26 16.80
C ILE A 18 -20.49 10.12 15.67
N ARG A 19 -19.34 9.74 15.10
CA ARG A 19 -18.72 10.41 13.94
C ARG A 19 -19.66 10.45 12.73
N LEU A 20 -20.44 9.39 12.52
CA LEU A 20 -21.41 9.31 11.42
C LEU A 20 -22.76 9.97 11.74
N GLY A 21 -22.94 10.53 12.95
CA GLY A 21 -24.21 11.14 13.37
C GLY A 21 -25.38 10.16 13.44
N LEU A 22 -25.11 8.85 13.55
CA LEU A 22 -26.15 7.82 13.49
C LEU A 22 -26.71 7.49 14.87
N THR A 23 -28.02 7.27 14.92
CA THR A 23 -28.66 6.67 16.09
C THR A 23 -28.23 5.21 16.22
N GLN A 24 -28.25 4.67 17.44
CA GLN A 24 -27.87 3.28 17.69
C GLN A 24 -28.74 2.28 16.92
N ALA A 25 -30.03 2.57 16.73
CA ALA A 25 -30.91 1.73 15.94
C ALA A 25 -30.52 1.71 14.46
N LYS A 26 -30.22 2.89 13.89
CA LYS A 26 -29.84 3.02 12.48
C LYS A 26 -28.47 2.37 12.21
N PHE A 27 -27.49 2.59 13.09
CA PHE A 27 -26.17 1.99 12.95
C PHE A 27 -26.19 0.46 13.10
N ALA A 28 -27.05 -0.08 13.97
CA ALA A 28 -27.23 -1.52 14.07
C ALA A 28 -27.82 -2.13 12.79
N ALA A 29 -28.76 -1.42 12.14
CA ALA A 29 -29.34 -1.83 10.87
C ALA A 29 -28.29 -1.86 9.73
N GLU A 30 -27.42 -0.86 9.64
CA GLU A 30 -26.32 -0.82 8.66
C GLU A 30 -25.34 -2.00 8.83
N LEU A 31 -25.07 -2.36 10.09
CA LEU A 31 -24.20 -3.49 10.43
C LEU A 31 -24.90 -4.86 10.36
N GLY A 32 -26.21 -4.91 10.07
CA GLY A 32 -26.98 -6.15 10.00
C GLY A 32 -27.17 -6.85 11.36
N ILE A 33 -27.12 -6.11 12.48
CA ILE A 33 -27.25 -6.65 13.84
C ILE A 33 -28.39 -6.00 14.61
N SER A 34 -28.82 -6.62 15.71
CA SER A 34 -29.84 -6.02 16.57
C SER A 34 -29.27 -4.86 17.39
N ARG A 35 -30.12 -3.87 17.71
CA ARG A 35 -29.76 -2.74 18.57
C ARG A 35 -29.19 -3.18 19.93
N SER A 36 -29.75 -4.24 20.52
CA SER A 36 -29.30 -4.77 21.81
C SER A 36 -27.91 -5.41 21.71
N MET A 37 -27.58 -6.04 20.59
CA MET A 37 -26.24 -6.55 20.32
C MET A 37 -25.24 -5.41 20.11
N LEU A 38 -25.60 -4.37 19.35
CA LEU A 38 -24.76 -3.19 19.20
C LEU A 38 -24.48 -2.51 20.56
N ALA A 39 -25.48 -2.37 21.43
CA ALA A 39 -25.30 -1.82 22.76
C ALA A 39 -24.29 -2.62 23.62
N LYS A 40 -24.35 -3.95 23.54
CA LYS A 40 -23.40 -4.85 24.23
C LYS A 40 -21.99 -4.75 23.66
N VAL A 41 -21.87 -4.59 22.35
CA VAL A 41 -20.60 -4.38 21.64
C VAL A 41 -19.96 -3.04 22.00
N GLU A 42 -20.74 -1.96 21.99
CA GLU A 42 -20.28 -0.63 22.42
C GLU A 42 -19.84 -0.61 23.89
N ALA A 43 -20.52 -1.40 24.74
CA ALA A 43 -20.15 -1.62 26.13
C ALA A 43 -18.96 -2.60 26.31
N LYS A 44 -18.37 -3.12 25.23
CA LYS A 44 -17.27 -4.11 25.22
C LYS A 44 -17.59 -5.42 25.95
N THR A 45 -18.87 -5.75 26.08
CA THR A 45 -19.34 -7.00 26.75
C THR A 45 -19.51 -8.16 25.78
N ARG A 46 -19.55 -7.89 24.47
CA ARG A 46 -19.57 -8.89 23.39
C ARG A 46 -18.77 -8.40 22.20
N HIS A 47 -18.28 -9.33 21.39
CA HIS A 47 -17.59 -9.04 20.14
C HIS A 47 -18.57 -8.96 18.95
N LEU A 48 -18.18 -8.23 17.91
CA LEU A 48 -18.88 -8.24 16.63
C LEU A 48 -18.72 -9.60 15.95
N SER A 49 -19.71 -10.00 15.17
CA SER A 49 -19.54 -11.10 14.23
C SER A 49 -18.59 -10.68 13.09
N THR A 50 -18.00 -11.67 12.42
CA THR A 50 -17.12 -11.42 11.27
C THR A 50 -17.83 -10.64 10.16
N ASP A 51 -19.09 -10.97 9.86
CA ASP A 51 -19.90 -10.25 8.86
C ASP A 51 -20.11 -8.78 9.23
N ALA A 52 -20.49 -8.50 10.49
CA ALA A 52 -20.67 -7.14 10.96
C ALA A 52 -19.36 -6.34 11.00
N SER A 53 -18.22 -7.02 11.19
CA SER A 53 -16.89 -6.41 11.17
C SER A 53 -16.47 -6.01 9.75
N ILE A 54 -16.79 -6.84 8.75
CA ILE A 54 -16.58 -6.54 7.33
C ILE A 54 -17.43 -5.33 6.91
N ARG A 55 -18.70 -5.29 7.33
CA ARG A 55 -19.60 -4.15 7.08
C ARG A 55 -19.15 -2.87 7.78
N LEU A 56 -18.60 -2.97 8.98
CA LEU A 56 -18.01 -1.82 9.66
C LEU A 56 -16.81 -1.27 8.88
N ALA A 57 -15.93 -2.15 8.42
CA ALA A 57 -14.76 -1.76 7.63
C ALA A 57 -15.16 -1.11 6.29
N SER A 58 -16.20 -1.59 5.61
CA SER A 58 -16.67 -0.97 4.36
C SER A 58 -17.24 0.43 4.58
N ILE A 59 -17.97 0.65 5.68
CA ILE A 59 -18.49 1.97 6.06
C ILE A 59 -17.33 2.94 6.39
N GLU A 60 -16.30 2.47 7.10
CA GLU A 60 -15.12 3.28 7.41
C GLU A 60 -14.31 3.64 6.17
N ILE A 61 -14.18 2.73 5.21
CA ILE A 61 -13.52 2.99 3.91
C ILE A 61 -14.32 4.00 3.08
N ALA A 62 -15.64 3.84 2.99
CA ALA A 62 -16.51 4.76 2.24
C ALA A 62 -16.46 6.18 2.80
N THR A 63 -16.51 6.30 4.13
CA THR A 63 -16.48 7.60 4.83
C THR A 63 -15.09 8.26 4.79
N ALA A 64 -14.01 7.48 4.77
CA ALA A 64 -12.68 7.99 4.47
C ALA A 64 -12.55 8.49 3.03
N GLY A 65 -13.21 7.83 2.07
CA GLY A 65 -13.30 8.27 0.68
C GLY A 65 -14.01 9.62 0.55
N GLU A 66 -15.17 9.78 1.19
CA GLU A 66 -15.94 11.04 1.15
C GLU A 66 -15.21 12.20 1.83
N ALA A 67 -14.47 11.96 2.91
CA ALA A 67 -13.64 12.99 3.54
C ALA A 67 -12.53 13.52 2.62
N THR A 68 -12.00 12.69 1.72
CA THR A 68 -10.99 13.13 0.73
C THR A 68 -11.60 13.92 -0.44
N VAL A 69 -12.88 13.69 -0.77
CA VAL A 69 -13.61 14.44 -1.82
C VAL A 69 -14.21 15.74 -1.27
N ALA A 70 -14.71 15.77 -0.03
CA ALA A 70 -15.18 16.99 0.62
C ALA A 70 -14.04 17.99 0.94
N ALA A 71 -12.81 17.51 1.12
CA ALA A 71 -11.63 18.37 1.27
C ALA A 71 -11.15 19.02 -0.04
N SER A 72 -11.72 18.64 -1.20
CA SER A 72 -11.28 19.11 -2.53
C SER A 72 -12.27 20.04 -3.27
N ALA A 73 -13.31 20.55 -2.61
CA ALA A 73 -14.22 21.54 -3.19
C ALA A 73 -14.71 22.58 -2.15
N PRO A 74 -14.53 23.90 -2.30
CA PRO A 74 -13.64 24.67 -3.17
C PRO A 74 -12.71 25.64 -2.39
N ALA A 75 -11.47 25.75 -2.85
CA ALA A 75 -10.67 26.96 -2.70
C ALA A 75 -11.27 28.06 -3.61
N LEU A 76 -12.18 28.86 -3.07
CA LEU A 76 -12.63 30.14 -3.65
C LEU A 76 -13.22 31.07 -2.59
N ARG A 77 -12.59 31.10 -1.41
CA ARG A 77 -12.58 32.28 -0.54
C ARG A 77 -11.17 32.37 0.00
N GLY A 78 -10.45 33.37 -0.48
CA GLY A 78 -9.26 33.82 0.23
C GLY A 78 -9.70 34.23 1.63
N ASP A 79 -9.20 33.53 2.62
CA ASP A 79 -8.83 34.13 3.89
C ASP A 79 -7.81 33.22 4.56
N THR A 80 -6.76 33.89 5.00
CA THR A 80 -5.52 33.39 5.56
C THR A 80 -5.76 32.51 6.79
N ALA A 81 -5.43 31.23 6.70
CA ALA A 81 -5.06 30.41 7.87
C ALA A 81 -3.58 30.04 7.75
N ILE A 82 -2.73 31.02 8.07
CA ILE A 82 -1.29 30.83 8.27
C ILE A 82 -1.14 30.13 9.63
N CYS A 83 -1.32 28.81 9.68
CA CYS A 83 -0.93 27.99 10.83
C CYS A 83 -0.58 26.52 10.50
N ASP A 84 -0.81 26.03 9.27
CA ASP A 84 -0.55 24.61 8.90
C ASP A 84 0.68 24.40 7.98
N GLY A 85 1.57 25.39 7.88
CA GLY A 85 2.69 25.34 6.92
C GLY A 85 3.72 24.25 7.20
N GLU A 86 4.13 24.10 8.47
CA GLU A 86 5.14 23.10 8.86
C GLU A 86 4.59 21.67 8.80
N HIS A 87 3.33 21.46 9.19
CA HIS A 87 2.68 20.15 9.09
C HIS A 87 2.50 19.71 7.64
N SER A 88 2.18 20.64 6.73
CA SER A 88 2.06 20.37 5.31
C SER A 88 3.41 20.10 4.64
N PHE A 89 4.47 20.86 4.98
CA PHE A 89 5.83 20.61 4.48
C PHE A 89 6.38 19.25 4.94
N ASN A 90 6.29 18.96 6.23
CA ASN A 90 6.74 17.68 6.78
C ASN A 90 5.94 16.50 6.20
N ALA A 91 4.65 16.68 5.94
CA ALA A 91 3.83 15.67 5.28
C ALA A 91 4.29 15.41 3.82
N LEU A 92 4.66 16.45 3.07
CA LEU A 92 5.20 16.29 1.72
C LEU A 92 6.57 15.58 1.72
N ARG A 93 7.45 15.93 2.66
CA ARG A 93 8.74 15.24 2.86
C ARG A 93 8.59 13.78 3.26
N TYR A 94 7.62 13.50 4.12
CA TYR A 94 7.29 12.11 4.47
C TYR A 94 6.81 11.32 3.24
N LYS A 95 5.91 11.90 2.43
CA LYS A 95 5.44 11.27 1.19
C LYS A 95 6.57 11.05 0.18
N GLU A 96 7.47 12.01 0.00
CA GLU A 96 8.69 11.86 -0.79
C GLU A 96 9.50 10.64 -0.34
N ALA A 97 9.78 10.54 0.97
CA ALA A 97 10.54 9.44 1.54
C ALA A 97 9.85 8.09 1.35
N CYS A 98 8.53 8.03 1.53
CA CYS A 98 7.74 6.82 1.28
C CYS A 98 7.82 6.38 -0.19
N CYS A 99 7.66 7.31 -1.14
CA CYS A 99 7.76 7.00 -2.57
C CYS A 99 9.15 6.47 -2.94
N ARG A 100 10.23 7.06 -2.38
CA ARG A 100 11.60 6.57 -2.58
C ARG A 100 11.83 5.19 -1.98
N LEU A 101 11.37 4.94 -0.76
CA LEU A 101 11.48 3.62 -0.12
C LEU A 101 10.74 2.55 -0.92
N ASP A 102 9.54 2.86 -1.41
CA ASP A 102 8.77 1.91 -2.23
C ASP A 102 9.40 1.66 -3.60
N ALA A 103 10.09 2.66 -4.17
CA ALA A 103 10.87 2.51 -5.39
C ALA A 103 12.08 1.60 -5.15
N GLN A 104 12.79 1.77 -4.04
CA GLN A 104 13.92 0.92 -3.63
C GLN A 104 13.49 -0.54 -3.40
N LYS A 105 12.36 -0.77 -2.72
CA LYS A 105 11.81 -2.12 -2.55
C LYS A 105 11.54 -2.80 -3.90
N LYS A 106 10.94 -2.07 -4.85
CA LYS A 106 10.70 -2.60 -6.20
C LYS A 106 11.98 -2.79 -7.01
N GLN A 107 12.99 -1.95 -6.79
CA GLN A 107 14.30 -2.15 -7.39
C GLN A 107 14.90 -3.48 -6.94
N TYR A 108 14.82 -3.78 -5.65
CA TYR A 108 15.24 -5.08 -5.12
C TYR A 108 14.44 -6.25 -5.73
N GLU A 109 13.13 -6.12 -5.87
CA GLU A 109 12.29 -7.12 -6.57
C GLU A 109 12.71 -7.31 -8.03
N LEU A 110 13.03 -6.23 -8.74
CA LEU A 110 13.51 -6.27 -10.12
C LEU A 110 14.84 -6.99 -10.22
N ASP A 111 15.78 -6.71 -9.32
CA ASP A 111 17.09 -7.35 -9.31
C ASP A 111 16.96 -8.86 -9.07
N GLN A 112 16.11 -9.27 -8.11
CA GLN A 112 15.77 -10.68 -7.92
C GLN A 112 15.16 -11.31 -9.18
N MET A 113 14.28 -10.59 -9.87
CA MET A 113 13.61 -11.08 -11.07
C MET A 113 14.59 -11.27 -12.23
N ILE A 114 15.56 -10.36 -12.39
CA ILE A 114 16.63 -10.46 -13.39
C ILE A 114 17.50 -11.69 -13.11
N VAL A 115 17.90 -11.91 -11.85
CA VAL A 115 18.69 -13.08 -11.46
C VAL A 115 17.92 -14.37 -11.74
N LYS A 116 16.64 -14.46 -11.32
CA LYS A 116 15.79 -15.63 -11.57
C LYS A 116 15.63 -15.90 -13.07
N HIS A 117 15.44 -14.86 -13.88
CA HIS A 117 15.31 -15.00 -15.33
C HIS A 117 16.58 -15.61 -15.96
N LYS A 118 17.77 -15.16 -15.54
CA LYS A 118 19.04 -15.74 -16.00
C LYS A 118 19.16 -17.21 -15.59
N VAL A 119 18.92 -17.52 -14.31
CA VAL A 119 18.97 -18.90 -13.80
C VAL A 119 18.01 -19.82 -14.56
N TYR A 120 16.79 -19.37 -14.86
CA TYR A 120 15.84 -20.18 -15.63
C TYR A 120 16.26 -20.40 -17.08
N LEU A 121 16.90 -19.41 -17.73
CA LEU A 121 17.47 -19.60 -19.06
C LEU A 121 18.60 -20.62 -19.05
N ASP A 122 19.51 -20.55 -18.07
CA ASP A 122 20.63 -21.47 -17.94
C ASP A 122 20.13 -22.91 -17.67
N CYS A 123 19.18 -23.08 -16.76
CA CYS A 123 18.54 -24.37 -16.49
C CYS A 123 17.80 -24.92 -17.73
N LEU A 124 17.15 -24.05 -18.51
CA LEU A 124 16.45 -24.46 -19.73
C LEU A 124 17.44 -24.93 -20.79
N ALA A 125 18.54 -24.19 -21.00
CA ALA A 125 19.61 -24.60 -21.91
C ALA A 125 20.25 -25.94 -21.50
N GLN A 126 20.46 -26.16 -20.19
CA GLN A 126 20.95 -27.44 -19.68
C GLN A 126 19.94 -28.57 -19.92
N THR A 127 18.65 -28.32 -19.70
CA THR A 127 17.58 -29.31 -19.93
C THR A 127 17.48 -29.67 -21.40
N ASP A 128 17.58 -28.69 -22.30
CA ASP A 128 17.56 -28.91 -23.75
C ASP A 128 18.77 -29.75 -24.21
N ARG A 129 19.96 -29.53 -23.63
CA ARG A 129 21.15 -30.38 -23.89
C ARG A 129 20.93 -31.82 -23.44
N LEU A 130 20.35 -32.02 -22.25
CA LEU A 130 20.05 -33.36 -21.73
C LEU A 130 19.01 -34.08 -22.59
N LEU A 131 17.99 -33.36 -23.09
CA LEU A 131 17.01 -33.90 -24.03
C LEU A 131 17.66 -34.32 -25.36
N GLN A 132 18.58 -33.52 -25.91
CA GLN A 132 19.32 -33.87 -27.12
C GLN A 132 20.19 -35.13 -26.92
N GLN A 133 20.85 -35.25 -25.76
CA GLN A 133 21.65 -36.44 -25.42
C GLN A 133 20.79 -37.69 -25.24
N ALA A 134 19.61 -37.56 -24.63
CA ALA A 134 18.64 -38.64 -24.50
C ALA A 134 18.10 -39.10 -25.87
N ALA A 135 17.81 -38.14 -26.78
CA ALA A 135 17.37 -38.44 -28.14
C ALA A 135 18.45 -39.13 -28.99
N ALA A 136 19.72 -38.82 -28.74
CA ALA A 136 20.86 -39.47 -29.40
C ALA A 136 21.18 -40.89 -28.85
N GLY A 137 20.35 -41.42 -27.94
CA GLY A 137 20.53 -42.75 -27.35
C GLY A 137 21.64 -42.85 -26.30
N ALA A 138 22.18 -41.71 -25.84
CA ALA A 138 23.34 -41.65 -24.94
C ALA A 138 22.97 -41.38 -23.46
N GLY A 139 21.69 -41.38 -23.10
CA GLY A 139 21.22 -40.93 -21.78
C GLY A 139 20.57 -42.00 -20.90
N GLN A 140 20.86 -41.98 -19.60
CA GLN A 140 20.13 -42.71 -18.55
C GLN A 140 18.84 -42.00 -18.09
N PHE A 141 18.53 -40.83 -18.66
CA PHE A 141 17.44 -39.98 -18.20
C PHE A 141 16.12 -40.27 -18.93
N TYR A 142 15.01 -40.28 -18.20
CA TYR A 142 13.66 -40.43 -18.76
C TYR A 142 13.24 -39.14 -19.49
N PRO A 143 13.08 -39.17 -20.83
CA PRO A 143 12.80 -37.96 -21.62
C PRO A 143 11.51 -37.24 -21.17
N GLY A 144 10.47 -37.98 -20.79
CA GLY A 144 9.21 -37.38 -20.30
C GLY A 144 9.37 -36.54 -19.01
N GLN A 145 10.31 -36.89 -18.12
CA GLN A 145 10.58 -36.08 -16.92
C GLN A 145 11.31 -34.78 -17.27
N LEU A 146 12.23 -34.83 -18.24
CA LEU A 146 12.95 -33.65 -18.73
C LEU A 146 12.02 -32.69 -19.48
N GLU A 147 11.08 -33.21 -20.28
CA GLU A 147 10.05 -32.41 -20.96
C GLU A 147 9.14 -31.70 -19.95
N LEU A 148 8.68 -32.41 -18.91
CA LEU A 148 7.86 -31.81 -17.86
C LEU A 148 8.64 -30.74 -17.07
N HIS A 149 9.92 -30.98 -16.80
CA HIS A 149 10.79 -29.98 -16.18
C HIS A 149 10.95 -28.74 -17.07
N ARG A 150 11.17 -28.94 -18.37
CA ARG A 150 11.28 -27.87 -19.37
C ARG A 150 10.03 -27.02 -19.43
N GLU A 151 8.84 -27.62 -19.49
CA GLU A 151 7.58 -26.88 -19.42
C GLU A 151 7.44 -26.09 -18.12
N GLY A 152 7.82 -26.69 -16.99
CA GLY A 152 7.84 -26.00 -15.69
C GLY A 152 8.74 -24.78 -15.68
N LEU A 153 9.92 -24.85 -16.32
CA LEU A 153 10.84 -23.73 -16.48
C LEU A 153 10.24 -22.65 -17.38
N ILE A 154 9.64 -23.01 -18.51
CA ILE A 154 8.98 -22.04 -19.42
C ILE A 154 7.87 -21.27 -18.69
N ARG A 155 7.04 -21.96 -17.89
CA ARG A 155 5.98 -21.33 -17.07
C ARG A 155 6.54 -20.39 -15.99
N LYS A 156 7.74 -20.66 -15.45
CA LYS A 156 8.40 -19.77 -14.51
C LYS A 156 9.03 -18.57 -15.22
N LEU A 157 9.59 -18.79 -16.41
CA LEU A 157 10.24 -17.76 -17.23
C LEU A 157 9.23 -16.72 -17.72
N SER A 158 8.00 -17.14 -18.05
CA SER A 158 6.92 -16.21 -18.43
C SER A 158 6.60 -15.18 -17.32
N LYS A 159 6.69 -15.58 -16.05
CA LYS A 159 6.50 -14.69 -14.88
C LYS A 159 7.65 -13.71 -14.65
N CYS A 160 8.85 -14.05 -15.11
CA CYS A 160 10.05 -13.21 -14.98
C CYS A 160 10.50 -12.62 -16.33
N SER A 161 9.59 -12.57 -17.31
CA SER A 161 9.88 -12.20 -18.70
C SER A 161 10.35 -10.75 -18.85
N LEU A 162 11.00 -10.44 -19.99
CA LEU A 162 11.44 -9.07 -20.29
C LEU A 162 10.29 -8.03 -20.22
N PRO A 163 9.07 -8.31 -20.69
CA PRO A 163 7.95 -7.39 -20.50
C PRO A 163 7.59 -7.17 -19.03
N ALA A 164 7.63 -8.21 -18.19
CA ALA A 164 7.39 -8.08 -16.75
C ALA A 164 8.48 -7.22 -16.07
N GLN A 165 9.74 -7.41 -16.47
CA GLN A 165 10.87 -6.56 -16.03
C GLN A 165 10.69 -5.11 -16.46
N ALA A 166 10.28 -4.87 -17.72
CA ALA A 166 10.01 -3.52 -18.21
C ALA A 166 8.84 -2.86 -17.45
N ALA A 167 7.76 -3.58 -17.19
CA ALA A 167 6.63 -3.07 -16.41
C ALA A 167 7.06 -2.66 -14.99
N LEU A 168 7.89 -3.47 -14.33
CA LEU A 168 8.39 -3.14 -12.99
C LEU A 168 9.36 -1.93 -13.03
N ARG A 169 10.23 -1.83 -14.04
CA ARG A 169 11.08 -0.65 -14.28
C ARG A 169 10.27 0.62 -14.46
N HIS A 170 9.19 0.57 -15.25
CA HIS A 170 8.29 1.71 -15.41
C HIS A 170 7.64 2.10 -14.08
N LYS A 171 7.20 1.13 -13.28
CA LYS A 171 6.64 1.40 -11.95
C LYS A 171 7.65 2.07 -11.02
N ILE A 172 8.92 1.63 -11.03
CA ILE A 172 10.01 2.26 -10.27
C ILE A 172 10.21 3.72 -10.74
N ALA A 173 10.28 3.94 -12.06
CA ALA A 173 10.44 5.28 -12.62
C ALA A 173 9.29 6.22 -12.22
N LEU A 174 8.04 5.74 -12.26
CA LEU A 174 6.87 6.50 -11.82
C LEU A 174 6.94 6.87 -10.34
N GLN A 175 7.47 5.99 -9.49
CA GLN A 175 7.61 6.27 -8.05
C GLN A 175 8.71 7.29 -7.75
N TYR A 176 9.84 7.23 -8.48
CA TYR A 176 10.85 8.27 -8.38
C TYR A 176 10.31 9.61 -8.89
N ALA A 177 9.61 9.64 -10.02
CA ALA A 177 8.97 10.85 -10.52
C ALA A 177 7.96 11.44 -9.51
N ALA A 178 7.15 10.60 -8.86
CA ALA A 178 6.24 11.04 -7.80
C ALA A 178 6.98 11.62 -6.58
N ALA A 179 8.11 11.01 -6.17
CA ALA A 179 8.94 11.54 -5.10
C ALA A 179 9.48 12.94 -5.46
N GLU A 180 10.01 13.11 -6.68
CA GLU A 180 10.51 14.41 -7.15
C GLU A 180 9.39 15.46 -7.21
N LEU A 181 8.16 15.10 -7.59
CA LEU A 181 7.02 16.01 -7.54
C LEU A 181 6.68 16.43 -6.11
N HIS A 182 6.73 15.52 -5.14
CA HIS A 182 6.53 15.87 -3.72
C HIS A 182 7.63 16.80 -3.21
N LEU A 183 8.88 16.59 -3.64
CA LEU A 183 10.01 17.45 -3.33
C LEU A 183 9.83 18.85 -3.91
N ILE A 184 9.49 18.96 -5.19
CA ILE A 184 9.25 20.26 -5.87
C ILE A 184 8.07 20.99 -5.22
N ASN A 185 6.99 20.30 -4.90
CA ASN A 185 5.86 20.92 -4.22
C ASN A 185 6.25 21.43 -2.82
N ALA A 186 7.09 20.68 -2.09
CA ALA A 186 7.60 21.11 -0.80
C ALA A 186 8.48 22.37 -0.93
N THR A 187 9.33 22.45 -1.94
CA THR A 187 10.22 23.61 -2.14
C THR A 187 9.49 24.83 -2.71
N VAL A 188 8.55 24.66 -3.63
CA VAL A 188 7.78 25.77 -4.23
C VAL A 188 6.82 26.40 -3.23
N HIS A 189 6.15 25.60 -2.39
CA HIS A 189 5.17 26.12 -1.43
C HIS A 189 5.80 26.63 -0.12
N TYR A 190 6.99 26.14 0.26
CA TYR A 190 7.58 26.44 1.58
C TYR A 190 9.04 26.94 1.52
N GLY A 191 9.69 26.96 0.35
CA GLY A 191 11.06 27.44 0.15
C GLY A 191 11.26 28.95 0.26
N GLY A 192 10.20 29.71 0.59
CA GLY A 192 10.28 31.13 0.96
C GLY A 192 10.60 31.38 2.44
N VAL A 193 10.62 30.35 3.30
CA VAL A 193 11.02 30.50 4.70
C VAL A 193 12.55 30.56 4.75
N LYS A 194 13.07 31.80 4.78
CA LYS A 194 14.50 32.10 5.00
C LYS A 194 15.06 31.24 6.13
N GLU A 195 16.21 30.63 5.87
CA GLU A 195 17.06 30.03 6.90
C GLU A 195 17.23 31.02 8.07
N PRO A 196 16.95 30.62 9.32
CA PRO A 196 17.30 31.43 10.47
C PRO A 196 18.82 31.35 10.67
N GLY A 197 19.50 32.39 10.20
CA GLY A 197 20.73 32.94 10.78
C GLY A 197 21.90 31.99 11.00
N LEU A 198 22.90 32.07 10.11
CA LEU A 198 24.29 32.03 10.54
C LEU A 198 24.48 33.04 11.69
N ALA A 199 24.57 32.55 12.92
CA ALA A 199 25.13 33.30 14.02
C ALA A 199 26.66 33.33 13.82
N THR A 200 27.14 34.41 13.22
CA THR A 200 28.51 34.89 13.43
C THR A 200 28.62 35.39 14.87
N ALA A 201 29.48 34.73 15.66
CA ALA A 201 30.25 35.32 16.75
C ALA A 201 31.51 34.48 16.93
#